data_AF-A0A3B8VAQ3-F1
#
_entry.id   AF-A0A3B8VAQ3-F1
#
_cell.length_a   1.000
_cell.length_b   1.000
_cell.length_c   1.000
_cell.angle_alpha   90.00
_cell.angle_beta   90.00
_cell.angle_gamma   90.00
#
_symmetry.space_group_name_H-M   'P 1'
#
loop_
_entity.id
_entity.type
_entity.pdbx_description
1 polymer ?
#
loop_
_entity_poly.entity_id
_entity_poly.type
_entity_poly.pdbx_seq_one_letter_code
_entity_poly.pdbx_strand_id
1 'polypeptide(L)'
;ANEGLDARAAPLGFPFRGLGLTLNWTEFEPDAPDFVPGDLSGRFGAISELIHATDQPMFLVKVLNPNQYYAPPLADEVPWCETCPGDFNRDGEVNARDLGMLLENWGEEGQCFTLDFSSPQVGAGDLGVLFANWGACPEWPLPDLLPLDCE
;
A
#
# COMPACT_ATOMS: atom_id res chain seq x y z
N ALA A 1 -35.77 -28.68 18.10
CA ALA A 1 -34.55 -28.31 18.81
C ALA A 1 -33.53 -27.91 17.76
N ASN A 2 -33.21 -26.61 17.75
CA ASN A 2 -32.14 -25.89 17.04
C ASN A 2 -32.32 -25.84 15.51
N GLU A 3 -32.89 -24.79 14.91
CA GLU A 3 -32.30 -23.45 14.67
C GLU A 3 -30.87 -23.54 14.12
N GLY A 4 -30.49 -23.05 12.93
CA GLY A 4 -31.21 -22.35 11.89
C GLY A 4 -30.48 -22.51 10.55
N LEU A 5 -31.22 -22.95 9.54
CA LEU A 5 -30.87 -22.76 8.14
C LEU A 5 -31.40 -21.37 7.76
N ASP A 6 -30.67 -20.32 8.11
CA ASP A 6 -30.91 -18.98 7.55
C ASP A 6 -29.81 -18.71 6.52
N ALA A 7 -29.98 -19.37 5.37
CA ALA A 7 -29.33 -19.01 4.13
C ALA A 7 -29.84 -17.62 3.69
N ARG A 8 -29.36 -16.58 4.37
CA ARG A 8 -29.46 -15.20 3.90
C ARG A 8 -28.14 -14.84 3.27
N ALA A 9 -28.22 -14.65 1.96
CA ALA A 9 -27.23 -13.98 1.14
C ALA A 9 -26.71 -12.72 1.85
N ALA A 10 -25.54 -12.81 2.46
CA ALA A 10 -24.63 -11.69 2.50
C ALA A 10 -23.74 -11.84 1.26
N PRO A 11 -23.55 -10.79 0.45
CA PRO A 11 -22.48 -10.83 -0.54
C PRO A 11 -21.21 -11.20 0.24
N LEU A 12 -20.36 -12.07 -0.33
CA LEU A 12 -18.98 -12.18 0.11
C LEU A 12 -18.32 -10.82 -0.18
N GLY A 13 -18.56 -9.89 0.72
CA GLY A 13 -18.07 -8.53 0.68
C GLY A 13 -16.56 -8.57 0.89
N PHE A 14 -15.90 -7.64 0.22
CA PHE A 14 -14.54 -7.22 0.48
C PHE A 14 -14.24 -7.30 2.01
N PRO A 15 -13.23 -8.07 2.46
CA PRO A 15 -12.98 -8.30 3.89
C PRO A 15 -12.42 -7.07 4.62
N PHE A 16 -12.13 -5.99 3.90
CA PHE A 16 -11.75 -4.70 4.46
C PHE A 16 -12.81 -3.64 4.11
N ARG A 17 -13.13 -2.73 5.04
CA ARG A 17 -13.56 -1.38 4.65
C ARG A 17 -12.32 -0.59 4.22
N GLY A 18 -11.66 -1.06 3.17
CA GLY A 18 -10.47 -0.44 2.60
C GLY A 18 -10.88 0.53 1.51
N LEU A 19 -10.43 1.78 1.60
CA LEU A 19 -10.54 2.77 0.55
C LEU A 19 -9.16 2.97 -0.08
N GLY A 20 -9.02 2.66 -1.36
CA GLY A 20 -7.80 2.98 -2.10
C GLY A 20 -7.74 4.49 -2.37
N LEU A 21 -6.68 5.15 -1.92
CA LEU A 21 -6.39 6.55 -2.18
C LEU A 21 -5.08 6.63 -2.97
N THR A 22 -5.07 7.38 -4.08
CA THR A 22 -3.88 7.57 -4.93
C THR A 22 -3.53 9.05 -4.96
N LEU A 23 -2.24 9.37 -4.77
CA LEU A 23 -1.73 10.74 -4.72
C LEU A 23 -0.88 11.05 -5.96
N ASN A 24 -1.47 11.70 -6.96
CA ASN A 24 -0.78 12.72 -7.78
C ASN A 24 -1.84 13.58 -8.48
N TRP A 25 -2.16 14.74 -7.90
CA TRP A 25 -3.23 15.64 -8.37
C TRP A 25 -2.74 16.73 -9.32
N THR A 26 -1.42 16.90 -9.47
CA THR A 26 -0.84 18.00 -10.25
C THR A 26 -0.75 17.73 -11.75
N GLU A 27 -1.04 16.50 -12.19
CA GLU A 27 -0.93 16.07 -13.60
C GLU A 27 -2.26 15.64 -14.24
N PHE A 28 -3.40 15.74 -13.52
CA PHE A 28 -4.69 15.31 -14.05
C PHE A 28 -5.34 16.41 -14.91
N GLU A 29 -5.37 16.20 -16.24
CA GLU A 29 -6.11 17.04 -17.19
C GLU A 29 -7.36 16.29 -17.69
N PRO A 30 -8.56 16.57 -17.14
CA PRO A 30 -9.79 15.82 -17.46
C PRO A 30 -10.25 15.98 -18.91
N ASP A 31 -9.71 16.96 -19.63
CA ASP A 31 -10.00 17.24 -21.04
C ASP A 31 -8.91 16.74 -21.99
N ALA A 32 -7.94 15.96 -21.48
CA ALA A 32 -6.87 15.41 -22.30
C ALA A 32 -7.47 14.53 -23.42
N PRO A 33 -7.05 14.72 -24.68
CA PRO A 33 -7.65 14.05 -25.84
C PRO A 33 -7.44 12.53 -25.87
N ASP A 34 -6.53 12.02 -25.04
CA ASP A 34 -6.21 10.62 -24.82
C ASP A 34 -6.88 10.03 -23.56
N PHE A 35 -7.61 10.83 -22.78
CA PHE A 35 -8.40 10.31 -21.66
C PHE A 35 -9.62 9.53 -22.17
N VAL A 36 -9.62 8.22 -21.98
CA VAL A 36 -10.76 7.35 -22.28
C VAL A 36 -11.45 6.98 -20.97
N PRO A 37 -12.70 7.43 -20.71
CA PRO A 37 -13.43 7.07 -19.49
C PRO A 37 -13.53 5.54 -19.33
N GLY A 38 -13.01 5.01 -18.23
CA GLY A 38 -12.99 3.57 -17.94
C GLY A 38 -11.76 2.83 -18.50
N ASP A 39 -10.88 3.50 -19.23
CA ASP A 39 -9.56 3.01 -19.57
C ASP A 39 -8.59 3.35 -18.43
N LEU A 40 -8.19 2.32 -17.68
CA LEU A 40 -7.25 2.44 -16.57
C LEU A 40 -5.81 2.12 -16.98
N SER A 41 -5.55 1.96 -18.29
CA SER A 41 -4.22 1.64 -18.81
C SER A 41 -3.29 2.86 -18.89
N GLY A 42 -3.83 4.08 -18.80
CA GLY A 42 -3.11 5.36 -18.71
C GLY A 42 -3.11 5.97 -17.30
N ARG A 43 -2.50 7.16 -17.14
CA ARG A 43 -2.55 7.94 -15.88
C ARG A 43 -3.97 8.47 -15.69
N PHE A 44 -4.71 8.02 -14.66
CA PHE A 44 -6.04 8.53 -14.32
C PHE A 44 -6.09 9.00 -12.86
N GLY A 45 -6.90 10.04 -12.59
CA GLY A 45 -7.18 10.55 -11.25
C GLY A 45 -8.60 10.20 -10.80
N ALA A 46 -8.77 9.83 -9.54
CA ALA A 46 -10.07 9.58 -8.92
C ALA A 46 -10.21 10.39 -7.63
N ILE A 47 -11.39 10.98 -7.40
CA ILE A 47 -11.78 11.51 -6.10
C ILE A 47 -12.51 10.39 -5.34
N SER A 48 -12.06 10.09 -4.12
CA SER A 48 -12.75 9.17 -3.23
C SER A 48 -13.08 9.89 -1.94
N GLU A 49 -14.37 10.10 -1.69
CA GLU A 49 -14.89 10.72 -0.48
C GLU A 49 -15.39 9.62 0.47
N LEU A 50 -14.82 9.54 1.68
CA LEU A 50 -15.29 8.61 2.71
C LEU A 50 -16.19 9.35 3.71
N ILE A 51 -17.49 9.13 3.61
CA ILE A 51 -18.46 9.62 4.60
C ILE A 51 -18.78 8.48 5.57
N HIS A 52 -18.28 8.57 6.80
CA HIS A 52 -18.56 7.61 7.86
C HIS A 52 -19.68 8.13 8.77
N ALA A 53 -20.87 7.52 8.65
CA ALA A 53 -22.06 7.90 9.43
C ALA A 53 -22.35 6.86 10.53
N THR A 54 -21.45 6.74 11.51
CA THR A 54 -21.65 5.90 12.69
C THR A 54 -21.14 6.59 13.96
N ASP A 55 -21.57 6.11 15.13
CA ASP A 55 -21.08 6.60 16.43
C ASP A 55 -19.68 6.04 16.81
N GLN A 56 -19.10 5.18 15.97
CA GLN A 56 -17.78 4.59 16.22
C GLN A 56 -16.67 5.45 15.58
N PRO A 57 -15.56 5.69 16.29
CA PRO A 57 -14.42 6.39 15.72
C PRO A 57 -13.69 5.53 14.68
N MET A 58 -13.12 6.18 13.68
CA MET A 58 -12.15 5.58 12.76
C MET A 58 -10.73 5.93 13.19
N PHE A 59 -9.83 4.96 13.07
CA PHE A 59 -8.39 5.15 13.33
C PHE A 59 -7.60 4.81 12.06
N LEU A 60 -6.66 5.68 11.68
CA LEU A 60 -5.64 5.34 10.71
C LEU A 60 -4.59 4.47 11.40
N VAL A 61 -4.50 3.20 11.00
CA VAL A 61 -3.62 2.22 11.64
C VAL A 61 -2.26 2.13 10.95
N LYS A 62 -2.25 2.04 9.61
CA LYS A 62 -1.01 1.96 8.81
C LYS A 62 -1.25 2.55 7.43
N VAL A 63 -0.22 3.19 6.88
CA VAL A 63 -0.13 3.54 5.45
C VAL A 63 0.89 2.60 4.83
N LEU A 64 0.54 2.00 3.69
CA LEU A 64 1.39 1.03 2.99
C LEU A 64 1.80 1.59 1.64
N ASN A 65 3.06 1.41 1.29
CA ASN A 65 3.58 1.66 -0.04
C ASN A 65 3.31 0.47 -0.96
N PRO A 66 3.24 0.66 -2.29
CA PRO A 66 2.95 -0.43 -3.23
C PRO A 66 3.91 -1.62 -3.14
N ASN A 67 5.19 -1.38 -2.81
CA ASN A 67 6.18 -2.44 -2.62
C ASN A 67 5.89 -3.35 -1.41
N GLN A 68 5.10 -2.88 -0.43
CA GLN A 68 4.74 -3.64 0.75
C GLN A 68 3.59 -4.62 0.51
N TYR A 69 2.73 -4.35 -0.48
CA TYR A 69 1.51 -5.12 -0.74
C TYR A 69 1.34 -5.41 -2.25
N TYR A 70 2.25 -6.22 -2.81
CA TYR A 70 2.24 -6.57 -4.23
C TYR A 70 1.85 -8.04 -4.50
N ALA A 71 2.11 -8.95 -3.55
CA ALA A 71 1.81 -10.38 -3.67
C ALA A 71 1.89 -11.09 -2.30
N PRO A 72 1.34 -12.31 -2.14
CA PRO A 72 1.65 -13.15 -0.98
C PRO A 72 3.17 -13.31 -0.78
N PRO A 73 3.64 -13.47 0.48
CA PRO A 73 5.07 -13.62 0.76
C PRO A 73 5.62 -14.91 0.17
N LEU A 74 6.86 -14.83 -0.34
CA LEU A 74 7.71 -15.97 -0.70
C LEU A 74 8.35 -16.60 0.55
N ALA A 75 9.13 -17.67 0.36
CA ALA A 75 9.68 -18.45 1.46
C ALA A 75 10.69 -17.68 2.35
N ASP A 76 11.32 -16.64 1.82
CA ASP A 76 12.28 -15.76 2.49
C ASP A 76 11.71 -14.36 2.78
N GLU A 77 10.39 -14.19 2.65
CA GLU A 77 9.71 -12.92 2.90
C GLU A 77 8.77 -13.00 4.10
N VAL A 78 8.52 -11.85 4.73
CA VAL A 78 7.54 -11.66 5.81
C VAL A 78 6.20 -11.16 5.25
N PRO A 79 5.09 -11.37 5.97
CA PRO A 79 3.79 -10.79 5.60
C PRO A 79 3.83 -9.26 5.52
N TRP A 80 2.94 -8.67 4.72
CA TRP A 80 2.91 -7.23 4.47
C TRP A 80 2.76 -6.35 5.73
N CYS A 81 2.14 -6.86 6.79
CA CYS A 81 2.03 -6.16 8.08
C CYS A 81 3.38 -6.03 8.81
N GLU A 82 4.33 -6.92 8.55
CA GLU A 82 5.68 -6.91 9.13
C GLU A 82 6.69 -6.15 8.25
N THR A 83 6.32 -5.79 7.02
CA THR A 83 7.15 -4.92 6.16
C THR A 83 7.07 -3.45 6.57
N CYS A 84 8.04 -2.66 6.11
CA CYS A 84 8.10 -1.21 6.28
C CYS A 84 8.58 -0.50 4.99
N PRO A 85 8.41 0.83 4.88
CA PRO A 85 8.92 1.57 3.73
C PRO A 85 10.42 1.37 3.55
N GLY A 86 10.83 0.93 2.35
CA GLY A 86 12.22 0.63 2.03
C GLY A 86 12.64 -0.83 2.20
N ASP A 87 11.80 -1.71 2.76
CA ASP A 87 12.03 -3.17 2.77
C ASP A 87 11.55 -3.75 1.43
N PHE A 88 12.39 -3.67 0.41
CA PHE A 88 12.04 -4.02 -0.96
C PHE A 88 12.08 -5.51 -1.21
N ASN A 89 12.96 -6.24 -0.53
CA ASN A 89 12.98 -7.69 -0.59
C ASN A 89 12.11 -8.36 0.47
N ARG A 90 11.34 -7.56 1.23
CA ARG A 90 10.30 -8.00 2.17
C ARG A 90 10.81 -9.00 3.20
N ASP A 91 12.05 -8.86 3.66
CA ASP A 91 12.63 -9.77 4.66
C ASP A 91 12.46 -9.27 6.11
N GLY A 92 11.74 -8.16 6.29
CA GLY A 92 11.47 -7.55 7.59
C GLY A 92 12.60 -6.64 8.09
N GLU A 93 13.61 -6.35 7.27
CA GLU A 93 14.72 -5.47 7.64
C GLU A 93 15.17 -4.57 6.49
N VAL A 94 15.15 -3.25 6.68
CA VAL A 94 15.75 -2.31 5.72
C VAL A 94 17.26 -2.29 5.92
N ASN A 95 18.00 -2.85 4.96
CA ASN A 95 19.44 -3.00 5.06
C ASN A 95 20.18 -2.69 3.75
N ALA A 96 21.44 -3.12 3.66
CA ALA A 96 22.29 -2.86 2.49
C ALA A 96 21.77 -3.52 1.20
N ARG A 97 20.98 -4.60 1.31
CA ARG A 97 20.33 -5.25 0.19
C ARG A 97 19.27 -4.34 -0.43
N ASP A 98 18.42 -3.74 0.39
CA ASP A 98 17.41 -2.76 -0.05
C ASP A 98 18.04 -1.52 -0.66
N LEU A 99 19.11 -1.03 -0.05
CA LEU A 99 19.88 0.07 -0.62
C LEU A 99 20.42 -0.29 -2.01
N GLY A 100 20.92 -1.52 -2.19
CA GLY A 100 21.32 -2.02 -3.51
C GLY A 100 20.18 -1.98 -4.50
N MET A 101 19.00 -2.48 -4.12
CA MET A 101 17.81 -2.48 -4.97
C MET A 101 17.34 -1.06 -5.34
N LEU A 102 17.40 -0.10 -4.40
CA LEU A 102 17.07 1.31 -4.70
C LEU A 102 18.05 1.90 -5.71
N LEU A 103 19.35 1.68 -5.53
CA LEU A 103 20.40 2.22 -6.40
C LEU A 103 20.39 1.59 -7.79
N GLU A 104 20.00 0.32 -7.92
CA GLU A 104 19.77 -0.35 -9.20
C GLU A 104 18.65 0.30 -10.03
N ASN A 105 17.69 0.94 -9.36
CA ASN A 105 16.54 1.62 -9.98
C ASN A 105 16.70 3.14 -10.03
N TRP A 106 17.91 3.67 -9.81
CA TRP A 106 18.13 5.12 -9.73
C TRP A 106 17.74 5.85 -11.03
N GLY A 107 16.86 6.85 -10.92
CA GLY A 107 16.35 7.62 -12.05
C GLY A 107 15.25 6.93 -12.86
N GLU A 108 14.91 5.68 -12.55
CA GLU A 108 13.78 4.98 -13.18
C GLU A 108 12.45 5.48 -12.62
N GLU A 109 11.40 5.39 -13.44
CA GLU A 109 10.03 5.70 -13.00
C GLU A 109 9.35 4.46 -12.41
N GLY A 110 8.75 4.57 -11.22
CA GLY A 110 8.02 3.45 -10.65
C GLY A 110 7.68 3.58 -9.17
N GLN A 111 6.40 3.38 -8.85
CA GLN A 111 5.87 3.54 -7.49
C GLN A 111 6.46 2.55 -6.45
N CYS A 112 7.10 1.48 -6.90
CA CYS A 112 7.71 0.50 -5.98
C CYS A 112 9.00 1.03 -5.33
N PHE A 113 9.72 1.94 -5.98
CA PHE A 113 11.00 2.45 -5.48
C PHE A 113 10.98 3.96 -5.16
N THR A 114 9.92 4.67 -5.55
CA THR A 114 9.65 6.04 -5.09
C THR A 114 8.98 6.02 -3.71
N LEU A 115 9.76 6.16 -2.65
CA LEU A 115 9.34 6.12 -1.25
C LEU A 115 8.85 7.48 -0.73
N ASP A 116 9.38 8.58 -1.26
CA ASP A 116 9.06 9.94 -0.75
C ASP A 116 7.85 10.57 -1.44
N PHE A 117 7.40 9.96 -2.55
CA PHE A 117 6.30 10.40 -3.39
C PHE A 117 6.39 11.87 -3.85
N SER A 118 7.59 12.45 -3.89
CA SER A 118 7.83 13.82 -4.35
C SER A 118 8.03 13.90 -5.87
N SER A 119 8.41 12.76 -6.47
CA SER A 119 8.74 12.59 -7.89
C SER A 119 8.30 11.20 -8.37
N PRO A 120 7.94 11.03 -9.66
CA PRO A 120 7.74 9.71 -10.24
C PRO A 120 9.05 8.92 -10.41
N GLN A 121 10.21 9.58 -10.30
CA GLN A 121 11.54 9.00 -10.50
C GLN A 121 12.25 8.73 -9.19
N VAL A 122 12.94 7.59 -9.08
CA VAL A 122 13.76 7.24 -7.92
C VAL A 122 14.93 8.19 -7.78
N GLY A 123 15.10 8.79 -6.60
CA GLY A 123 16.16 9.75 -6.34
C GLY A 123 16.54 9.93 -4.87
N ALA A 124 17.16 11.07 -4.59
CA ALA A 124 17.76 11.34 -3.29
C ALA A 124 16.74 11.47 -2.14
N GLY A 125 15.50 11.86 -2.45
CA GLY A 125 14.43 11.90 -1.47
C GLY A 125 14.04 10.49 -1.00
N ASP A 126 13.92 9.54 -1.93
CA ASP A 126 13.66 8.13 -1.62
C ASP A 126 14.78 7.51 -0.79
N LEU A 127 16.03 7.82 -1.14
CA LEU A 127 17.18 7.42 -0.36
C LEU A 127 17.11 7.95 1.09
N GLY A 128 16.64 9.18 1.27
CA GLY A 128 16.39 9.76 2.59
C GLY A 128 15.35 8.99 3.40
N VAL A 129 14.25 8.59 2.75
CA VAL A 129 13.21 7.76 3.39
C VAL A 129 13.74 6.36 3.73
N LEU A 130 14.52 5.74 2.85
CA LEU A 130 15.17 4.45 3.11
C LEU A 130 16.01 4.51 4.38
N PHE A 131 16.89 5.52 4.50
CA PHE A 131 17.73 5.67 5.68
C PHE A 131 16.95 6.00 6.95
N ALA A 132 15.80 6.67 6.85
CA ALA A 132 14.93 6.93 7.98
C ALA A 132 14.29 5.64 8.54
N ASN A 133 14.20 4.57 7.74
CA ASN A 133 13.63 3.28 8.12
C ASN A 133 14.70 2.19 8.32
N TRP A 134 15.99 2.54 8.40
CA TRP A 134 17.08 1.56 8.48
C TRP A 134 16.98 0.64 9.71
N GLY A 135 17.15 -0.66 9.48
CA GLY A 135 17.09 -1.70 10.49
C GLY A 135 15.77 -2.49 10.43
N ALA A 136 15.47 -3.20 11.52
CA ALA A 136 14.28 -4.05 11.60
C ALA A 136 12.99 -3.23 11.45
N CYS A 137 12.06 -3.76 10.67
CA CYS A 137 10.74 -3.16 10.51
C CYS A 137 9.97 -3.20 11.84
N PRO A 138 9.18 -2.16 12.15
CA PRO A 138 8.36 -2.12 13.34
C PRO A 138 7.24 -3.17 13.28
N GLU A 139 6.97 -3.81 14.41
CA GLU A 139 5.83 -4.70 14.58
C GLU A 139 4.50 -3.96 14.34
N TRP A 140 3.46 -4.73 14.02
CA TRP A 140 2.12 -4.20 13.82
C TRP A 140 1.62 -3.48 15.10
N PRO A 141 1.13 -2.23 15.00
CA PRO A 141 0.84 -1.39 16.17
C PRO A 141 -0.37 -1.86 17.00
N LEU A 142 -1.17 -2.80 16.49
CA LEU A 142 -2.37 -3.32 17.16
C LEU A 142 -2.37 -4.87 17.17
N PRO A 143 -1.60 -5.52 18.05
CA PRO A 143 -1.41 -6.99 18.03
C PRO A 143 -2.71 -7.79 18.08
N ASP A 144 -3.71 -7.31 18.83
CA ASP A 144 -5.02 -7.97 18.94
C ASP A 144 -5.90 -7.81 17.69
N LEU A 145 -5.49 -6.96 16.75
CA LEU A 145 -6.18 -6.65 15.50
C LEU A 145 -5.25 -6.92 14.31
N LEU A 146 -4.50 -8.02 14.36
CA LEU A 146 -3.71 -8.47 13.22
C LEU A 146 -4.66 -8.88 12.07
N PRO A 147 -4.40 -8.44 10.83
CA PRO A 147 -5.15 -8.89 9.66
C PRO A 147 -5.08 -10.42 9.49
N LEU A 148 -6.18 -11.05 9.05
CA LEU A 148 -6.23 -12.51 8.87
C LEU A 148 -5.27 -13.02 7.78
N ASP A 149 -4.95 -12.17 6.81
CA ASP A 149 -3.99 -12.45 5.75
C ASP A 149 -2.54 -12.16 6.16
N CYS A 150 -2.33 -11.86 7.44
CA CYS A 150 -1.02 -11.70 8.07
C CYS A 150 -0.64 -12.86 9.01
N GLU A 151 -1.52 -13.85 9.21
CA GLU A 151 -1.28 -15.07 10.00
C GLU A 151 -0.78 -16.25 9.16
#